data_AF-A0A0U5CKT5-F1
#
_entry.id   AF-A0A0U5CKT5-F1
#
_cell.length_a   1.000
_cell.length_b   1.000
_cell.length_c   1.000
_cell.angle_alpha   90.00
_cell.angle_beta   90.00
_cell.angle_gamma   90.00
#
_symmetry.space_group_name_H-M   'P 1'
#
loop_
_entity.id
_entity.type
_entity.pdbx_description
1 polymer ?
#
loop_
_entity_poly.entity_id
_entity_poly.type
_entity_poly.pdbx_seq_one_letter_code
_entity_poly.pdbx_strand_id
1 'polypeptide(L)'
;MMLINRRHLTLYEGPTRIKSRGAPGSLFSAVSTLFSSMIPLYPKAEERLVKISEPGLRKSRFAVLRTAAVFGIFLTVLFLVLFSYILGSLYQLGGHLHNLNVAFVDYDGGVVGEAVRQAYDGLRADTFFTLTEKSSSQFSQPGDLRSSVCDIEYWGALYIAPGASDRLAAALSDADAASSYNTSDVLTWVWNQARYPTTIDSLNQQVRTLSEAARIAYVQLNGTGAMQSLDTSSPAAVSAYSNPWELVSVNIQPTSQGSRLIYNTLVIILLMNQGFFFLGTVNGLYAQFKLFGRVKPLRMILFRFAISGLYTLAGSMCAIGAVWAFRAGWDVNGYQWVLSWLTLWLFAHLNFLTLDVVAVWIPAPYVPMALITWVVTNVASTLIPFELSPGFYKWGFALPAHAVYNVLIHIWSGGCNPQLNYALPVLFAYEIVSGVISGIGVYRRAHFAVIAAEKEEKSWHEKVANAVASCTSRETLLEKTEATQGGMAPVNGDYEARVASSGKGMPDREELTGKLCAATTQMTLDKARERPRESMGMTFSLR
;
A
#
# COMPACT_ATOMS: atom_id res chain seq x y z
N MET A 1 -13.36 61.45 22.61
CA MET A 1 -13.16 62.63 23.49
C MET A 1 -12.31 62.19 24.67
N MET A 2 -11.04 62.64 24.74
CA MET A 2 -10.10 62.58 25.88
C MET A 2 -9.76 61.21 26.53
N LEU A 3 -8.58 60.98 27.14
CA LEU A 3 -7.21 61.51 26.96
C LEU A 3 -6.22 60.55 27.68
N ILE A 4 -5.13 60.18 26.99
CA ILE A 4 -3.74 59.98 27.48
C ILE A 4 -3.48 59.56 28.95
N ASN A 5 -2.67 58.50 29.13
CA ASN A 5 -1.46 58.62 29.95
C ASN A 5 -0.24 58.00 29.23
N ARG A 6 0.93 58.66 29.33
CA ARG A 6 2.12 58.44 28.50
C ARG A 6 3.39 58.80 29.28
N ARG A 7 4.19 57.81 29.67
CA ARG A 7 5.62 57.96 30.05
C ARG A 7 6.36 56.72 29.54
N HIS A 8 7.17 56.83 28.48
CA HIS A 8 8.52 57.42 28.40
C HIS A 8 9.62 56.37 28.60
N LEU A 9 10.14 55.87 27.47
CA LEU A 9 11.55 55.54 27.27
C LEU A 9 11.84 55.69 25.78
N THR A 10 12.91 56.41 25.44
CA THR A 10 13.24 56.89 24.08
C THR A 10 14.70 56.60 23.75
N LEU A 11 15.01 56.58 22.45
CA LEU A 11 16.34 56.39 21.81
C LEU A 11 16.78 54.91 21.77
N TYR A 12 16.96 54.28 20.60
CA TYR A 12 17.75 54.76 19.46
C TYR A 12 17.15 54.39 18.09
N GLU A 13 17.30 55.27 17.09
CA GLU A 13 16.99 54.96 15.69
C GLU A 13 18.20 54.35 14.95
N GLY A 14 17.93 53.44 14.00
CA GLY A 14 18.92 52.89 13.07
C GLY A 14 18.22 52.20 11.89
N PRO A 15 18.30 52.73 10.64
CA PRO A 15 17.46 52.25 9.54
C PRO A 15 18.12 51.13 8.70
N THR A 16 17.99 49.87 9.12
CA THR A 16 18.36 48.72 8.26
C THR A 16 17.20 48.31 7.36
N ARG A 17 17.11 48.98 6.21
CA ARG A 17 16.16 48.66 5.12
C ARG A 17 16.54 47.33 4.44
N ILE A 18 16.13 46.19 5.01
CA ILE A 18 16.36 44.86 4.43
C ILE A 18 15.63 44.75 3.09
N LYS A 19 16.39 44.90 2.01
CA LYS A 19 15.92 44.86 0.63
C LYS A 19 15.75 43.40 0.20
N SER A 20 14.53 42.87 0.24
CA SER A 20 14.21 41.50 -0.15
C SER A 20 14.42 41.25 -1.65
N ARG A 21 15.67 40.94 -2.04
CA ARG A 21 16.00 40.32 -3.33
C ARG A 21 16.10 38.81 -3.19
N GLY A 22 14.95 38.17 -2.99
CA GLY A 22 14.80 36.73 -3.20
C GLY A 22 14.88 36.42 -4.70
N ALA A 23 16.10 36.33 -5.25
CA ALA A 23 16.30 35.93 -6.64
C ALA A 23 16.04 34.42 -6.79
N PRO A 24 15.31 33.96 -7.82
CA PRO A 24 15.01 32.53 -8.03
C PRO A 24 16.25 31.65 -8.30
N GLY A 25 17.45 32.23 -8.40
CA GLY A 25 18.71 31.51 -8.54
C GLY A 25 19.31 30.94 -7.24
N SER A 26 18.89 31.38 -6.05
CA SER A 26 19.54 30.98 -4.78
C SER A 26 19.36 29.49 -4.46
N LEU A 27 18.12 28.97 -4.59
CA LEU A 27 17.81 27.56 -4.37
C LEU A 27 18.50 26.65 -5.38
N PHE A 28 18.47 27.02 -6.66
CA PHE A 28 19.15 26.24 -7.71
C PHE A 28 20.67 26.24 -7.53
N SER A 29 21.25 27.37 -7.11
CA SER A 29 22.67 27.46 -6.75
C SER A 29 23.01 26.59 -5.54
N ALA A 30 22.24 26.66 -4.46
CA ALA A 30 22.46 25.85 -3.25
C ALA A 30 22.38 24.33 -3.55
N VAL A 31 21.36 23.91 -4.30
CA VAL A 31 21.20 22.51 -4.76
C VAL A 31 22.35 22.08 -5.66
N SER A 32 22.77 22.93 -6.61
CA SER A 32 23.92 22.66 -7.47
C SER A 32 25.23 22.56 -6.68
N THR A 33 25.42 23.37 -5.64
CA THR A 33 26.61 23.33 -4.78
C THR A 33 26.64 22.05 -3.93
N LEU A 34 25.51 21.64 -3.36
CA LEU A 34 25.37 20.41 -2.58
C LEU A 34 25.60 19.14 -3.42
N PHE A 35 25.22 19.13 -4.70
CA PHE A 35 25.53 18.03 -5.59
C PHE A 35 26.94 18.12 -6.23
N SER A 36 27.53 19.32 -6.30
CA SER A 36 28.93 19.50 -6.76
C SER A 36 29.94 18.90 -5.77
N SER A 37 29.69 19.00 -4.46
CA SER A 37 30.54 18.36 -3.44
C SER A 37 30.47 16.82 -3.46
N MET A 38 29.56 16.21 -4.21
CA MET A 38 29.47 14.75 -4.40
C MET A 38 30.41 14.22 -5.50
N ILE A 39 30.94 15.09 -6.37
CA ILE A 39 31.89 14.73 -7.43
C ILE A 39 33.11 13.97 -6.89
N PRO A 40 33.82 14.42 -5.82
CA PRO A 40 34.95 13.67 -5.26
C PRO A 40 34.58 12.32 -4.65
N LEU A 41 33.32 12.11 -4.22
CA LEU A 41 32.86 10.82 -3.69
C LEU A 41 32.50 9.82 -4.81
N TYR A 42 32.15 10.31 -5.99
CA TYR A 42 31.74 9.52 -7.16
C TYR A 42 32.42 10.04 -8.45
N PRO A 43 33.77 9.95 -8.56
CA PRO A 43 34.54 10.66 -9.60
C PRO A 43 34.10 10.28 -11.02
N LYS A 44 33.82 9.00 -11.27
CA LYS A 44 33.36 8.51 -12.59
C LYS A 44 31.94 8.88 -12.98
N ALA A 45 31.15 9.53 -12.12
CA ALA A 45 29.74 9.82 -12.41
C ALA A 45 29.51 10.85 -13.54
N GLU A 46 30.54 11.63 -13.92
CA GLU A 46 30.49 12.55 -15.08
C GLU A 46 31.41 12.11 -16.24
N GLU A 47 31.93 10.89 -16.22
CA GLU A 47 32.69 10.31 -17.34
C GLU A 47 31.75 9.79 -18.46
N ARG A 48 32.27 9.71 -19.70
CA ARG A 48 31.56 9.17 -20.89
C ARG A 48 30.20 9.83 -21.23
N LEU A 49 29.97 11.06 -20.76
CA LEU A 49 28.73 11.82 -21.00
C LEU A 49 28.51 12.18 -22.48
N VAL A 50 27.25 12.03 -22.93
CA VAL A 50 26.81 12.25 -24.32
C VAL A 50 26.18 13.64 -24.49
N LYS A 51 26.38 14.32 -25.64
CA LYS A 51 25.75 15.63 -25.88
C LYS A 51 24.24 15.49 -26.08
N ILE A 52 23.45 16.41 -25.51
CA ILE A 52 21.97 16.37 -25.49
C ILE A 52 21.36 16.24 -26.89
N SER A 53 22.00 16.86 -27.88
CA SER A 53 21.53 16.95 -29.27
C SER A 53 21.80 15.69 -30.10
N GLU A 54 22.53 14.70 -29.57
CA GLU A 54 22.83 13.50 -30.33
C GLU A 54 21.55 12.70 -30.64
N PRO A 55 21.34 12.30 -31.92
CA PRO A 55 20.06 11.75 -32.37
C PRO A 55 19.72 10.43 -31.68
N GLY A 56 20.72 9.60 -31.36
CA GLY A 56 20.54 8.37 -30.59
C GLY A 56 19.98 8.63 -29.18
N LEU A 57 20.51 9.65 -28.48
CA LEU A 57 20.03 10.03 -27.15
C LEU A 57 18.64 10.68 -27.21
N ARG A 58 18.35 11.49 -28.24
CA ARG A 58 17.01 12.06 -28.47
C ARG A 58 15.96 10.96 -28.69
N LYS A 59 16.25 9.96 -29.53
CA LYS A 59 15.36 8.80 -29.77
C LYS A 59 15.15 7.97 -28.50
N SER A 60 16.23 7.70 -27.76
CA SER A 60 16.16 6.99 -26.46
C SER A 60 15.33 7.75 -25.43
N ARG A 61 15.51 9.07 -25.26
CA ARG A 61 14.72 9.88 -24.33
C ARG A 61 13.22 9.86 -24.63
N PHE A 62 12.84 9.98 -25.90
CA PHE A 62 11.44 9.92 -26.29
C PHE A 62 10.84 8.52 -26.07
N ALA A 63 11.60 7.46 -26.36
CA ALA A 63 11.20 6.09 -26.04
C ALA A 63 11.01 5.89 -24.53
N VAL A 64 11.96 6.32 -23.70
CA VAL A 64 11.88 6.23 -22.23
C VAL A 64 10.66 6.97 -21.69
N LEU A 65 10.42 8.21 -22.15
CA LEU A 65 9.25 8.99 -21.73
C LEU A 65 7.93 8.35 -22.17
N ARG A 66 7.84 7.91 -23.44
CA ARG A 66 6.65 7.23 -23.98
C ARG A 66 6.36 5.94 -23.22
N THR A 67 7.37 5.09 -23.02
CA THR A 67 7.20 3.82 -22.31
C THR A 67 6.85 4.05 -20.84
N ALA A 68 7.54 4.97 -20.14
CA ALA A 68 7.19 5.32 -18.76
C ALA A 68 5.77 5.90 -18.64
N ALA A 69 5.30 6.69 -19.60
CA ALA A 69 3.93 7.19 -19.64
C ALA A 69 2.91 6.07 -19.87
N VAL A 70 3.14 5.15 -20.82
CA VAL A 70 2.23 4.01 -21.09
C VAL A 70 2.13 3.09 -19.88
N PHE A 71 3.27 2.67 -19.29
CA PHE A 71 3.26 1.85 -18.07
C PHE A 71 2.70 2.61 -16.86
N GLY A 72 2.96 3.91 -16.74
CA GLY A 72 2.37 4.76 -15.71
C GLY A 72 0.86 4.81 -15.80
N ILE A 73 0.29 5.04 -16.98
CA ILE A 73 -1.16 5.01 -17.22
C ILE A 73 -1.73 3.62 -16.90
N PHE A 74 -1.10 2.54 -17.38
CA PHE A 74 -1.57 1.19 -17.12
C PHE A 74 -1.58 0.86 -15.62
N LEU A 75 -0.52 1.21 -14.88
CA LEU A 75 -0.48 1.05 -13.42
C LEU A 75 -1.53 1.92 -12.72
N THR A 76 -1.71 3.18 -13.11
CA THR A 76 -2.72 4.06 -12.51
C THR A 76 -4.14 3.54 -12.74
N VAL A 77 -4.46 3.01 -13.93
CA VAL A 77 -5.75 2.36 -14.21
C VAL A 77 -5.91 1.07 -13.41
N LEU A 78 -4.87 0.23 -13.32
CA LEU A 78 -4.89 -0.99 -12.51
C LEU A 78 -5.16 -0.67 -11.03
N PHE A 79 -4.44 0.31 -10.45
CA PHE A 79 -4.66 0.70 -9.06
C PHE A 79 -6.00 1.37 -8.85
N LEU A 80 -6.51 2.17 -9.80
CA LEU A 80 -7.89 2.68 -9.75
C LEU A 80 -8.93 1.55 -9.70
N VAL A 81 -8.76 0.50 -10.50
CA VAL A 81 -9.62 -0.69 -10.47
C VAL A 81 -9.51 -1.41 -9.12
N LEU A 82 -8.30 -1.56 -8.56
CA LEU A 82 -8.10 -2.20 -7.25
C LEU A 82 -8.71 -1.37 -6.10
N PHE A 83 -8.53 -0.04 -6.10
CA PHE A 83 -9.19 0.86 -5.15
C PHE A 83 -10.72 0.79 -5.29
N SER A 84 -11.25 0.78 -6.52
CA SER A 84 -12.69 0.71 -6.75
C SER A 84 -13.28 -0.65 -6.38
N TYR A 85 -12.56 -1.75 -6.63
CA TYR A 85 -12.99 -3.09 -6.24
C TYR A 85 -13.07 -3.21 -4.72
N ILE A 86 -12.03 -2.77 -3.99
CA ILE A 86 -11.99 -2.95 -2.54
C ILE A 86 -12.95 -2.03 -1.79
N LEU A 87 -13.06 -0.76 -2.20
CA LEU A 87 -14.01 0.19 -1.62
C LEU A 87 -15.45 -0.15 -2.04
N GLY A 88 -15.65 -0.64 -3.26
CA GLY A 88 -16.92 -1.16 -3.76
C GLY A 88 -17.41 -2.40 -3.02
N SER A 89 -16.50 -3.33 -2.66
CA SER A 89 -16.83 -4.53 -1.85
C SER A 89 -17.31 -4.21 -0.43
N LEU A 90 -17.08 -2.98 0.04
CA LEU A 90 -17.46 -2.47 1.36
C LEU A 90 -18.56 -1.38 1.26
N TYR A 91 -19.01 -1.04 0.05
CA TYR A 91 -19.95 0.03 -0.20
C TYR A 91 -21.31 -0.22 0.43
N GLN A 92 -21.88 0.81 1.07
CA GLN A 92 -23.19 0.74 1.73
C GLN A 92 -23.35 -0.42 2.72
N LEU A 93 -22.28 -0.89 3.38
CA LEU A 93 -22.33 -2.00 4.35
C LEU A 93 -23.48 -1.85 5.36
N GLY A 94 -23.71 -0.63 5.86
CA GLY A 94 -24.81 -0.32 6.77
C GLY A 94 -26.20 -0.57 6.17
N GLY A 95 -26.44 -0.24 4.90
CA GLY A 95 -27.73 -0.48 4.22
C GLY A 95 -27.96 -1.94 3.82
N HIS A 96 -26.99 -2.83 4.06
CA HIS A 96 -27.11 -4.27 3.80
C HIS A 96 -27.27 -5.09 5.10
N LEU A 97 -27.41 -4.43 6.25
CA LEU A 97 -27.52 -5.10 7.56
C LEU A 97 -28.73 -6.03 7.63
N HIS A 98 -29.82 -5.74 6.91
CA HIS A 98 -30.98 -6.62 6.78
C HIS A 98 -30.66 -8.03 6.26
N ASN A 99 -29.53 -8.24 5.58
CA ASN A 99 -29.08 -9.58 5.15
C ASN A 99 -28.48 -10.42 6.29
N LEU A 100 -28.27 -9.84 7.48
CA LEU A 100 -27.88 -10.55 8.68
C LEU A 100 -29.13 -11.16 9.34
N ASN A 101 -29.37 -12.44 9.07
CA ASN A 101 -30.47 -13.18 9.69
C ASN A 101 -30.11 -13.61 11.11
N VAL A 102 -30.95 -13.23 12.07
CA VAL A 102 -30.93 -13.69 13.47
C VAL A 102 -32.14 -14.59 13.70
N ALA A 103 -31.95 -15.78 14.27
CA ALA A 103 -33.06 -16.62 14.68
C ALA A 103 -33.73 -16.01 15.92
N PHE A 104 -35.06 -15.97 15.96
CA PHE A 104 -35.84 -15.59 17.13
C PHE A 104 -36.75 -16.74 17.54
N VAL A 105 -36.66 -17.18 18.80
CA VAL A 105 -37.58 -18.19 19.36
C VAL A 105 -38.22 -17.66 20.62
N ASP A 106 -39.54 -17.56 20.59
CA ASP A 106 -40.37 -17.25 21.73
C ASP A 106 -40.86 -18.57 22.37
N TYR A 107 -40.23 -18.97 23.49
CA TYR A 107 -40.69 -20.14 24.27
C TYR A 107 -41.78 -19.76 25.30
N ASP A 108 -42.10 -18.47 25.42
CA ASP A 108 -43.03 -17.92 26.39
C ASP A 108 -44.42 -17.69 25.77
N GLY A 109 -44.46 -17.08 24.59
CA GLY A 109 -45.71 -16.75 23.88
C GLY A 109 -46.51 -15.60 24.51
N GLY A 110 -45.92 -14.89 25.49
CA GLY A 110 -46.57 -13.84 26.26
C GLY A 110 -46.17 -12.41 25.87
N VAL A 111 -46.50 -11.46 26.76
CA VAL A 111 -46.30 -10.01 26.55
C VAL A 111 -44.84 -9.60 26.35
N VAL A 112 -43.86 -10.36 26.86
CA VAL A 112 -42.43 -10.12 26.58
C VAL A 112 -42.12 -10.39 25.10
N GLY A 113 -42.70 -11.46 24.53
CA GLY A 113 -42.58 -11.78 23.11
C GLY A 113 -43.26 -10.73 22.22
N GLU A 114 -44.47 -10.30 22.58
CA GLU A 114 -45.17 -9.24 21.86
C GLU A 114 -44.40 -7.91 21.89
N ALA A 115 -43.81 -7.55 23.03
CA ALA A 115 -42.95 -6.37 23.16
C ALA A 115 -41.69 -6.43 22.28
N VAL A 116 -41.04 -7.59 22.17
CA VAL A 116 -39.90 -7.79 21.25
C VAL A 116 -40.33 -7.68 19.79
N ARG A 117 -41.48 -8.26 19.40
CA ARG A 117 -42.04 -8.15 18.04
C ARG A 117 -42.35 -6.68 17.68
N GLN A 118 -43.07 -5.96 18.55
CA GLN A 118 -43.40 -4.56 18.33
C GLN A 118 -42.15 -3.65 18.25
N ALA A 119 -41.15 -3.88 19.12
CA ALA A 119 -39.90 -3.15 19.08
C ALA A 119 -39.09 -3.43 17.80
N TYR A 120 -39.11 -4.68 17.32
CA TYR A 120 -38.50 -5.02 16.04
C TYR A 120 -39.21 -4.32 14.88
N ASP A 121 -40.55 -4.35 14.82
CA ASP A 121 -41.31 -3.65 13.77
C ASP A 121 -41.06 -2.14 13.77
N GLY A 122 -40.84 -1.52 14.94
CA GLY A 122 -40.45 -0.10 15.06
C GLY A 122 -39.00 0.21 14.65
N LEU A 123 -38.10 -0.78 14.70
CA LEU A 123 -36.68 -0.65 14.31
C LEU A 123 -36.37 -1.17 12.90
N ARG A 124 -37.31 -1.87 12.27
CA ARG A 124 -37.15 -2.57 10.99
C ARG A 124 -36.84 -1.61 9.85
N ALA A 125 -35.60 -1.64 9.37
CA ALA A 125 -35.10 -0.87 8.24
C ALA A 125 -33.98 -1.63 7.54
N ASP A 126 -33.58 -1.21 6.34
CA ASP A 126 -32.43 -1.78 5.61
C ASP A 126 -31.12 -1.71 6.43
N THR A 127 -31.06 -0.76 7.37
CA THR A 127 -29.97 -0.50 8.33
C THR A 127 -30.05 -1.30 9.63
N PHE A 128 -31.00 -2.22 9.75
CA PHE A 128 -31.16 -3.11 10.90
C PHE A 128 -31.12 -4.57 10.44
N PHE A 129 -30.75 -5.49 11.32
CA PHE A 129 -30.69 -6.91 10.99
C PHE A 129 -32.08 -7.55 10.83
N THR A 130 -32.19 -8.67 10.11
CA THR A 130 -33.49 -9.39 9.98
C THR A 130 -33.69 -10.36 11.14
N LEU A 131 -34.71 -10.10 11.96
CA LEU A 131 -35.19 -11.03 12.98
C LEU A 131 -36.11 -12.07 12.30
N THR A 132 -35.69 -13.34 12.29
CA THR A 132 -36.43 -14.46 11.70
C THR A 132 -37.07 -15.30 12.79
N GLU A 133 -38.37 -15.15 13.00
CA GLU A 133 -39.12 -15.94 13.97
C GLU A 133 -39.18 -17.43 13.59
N LYS A 134 -39.00 -18.30 14.58
CA LYS A 134 -38.98 -19.76 14.49
C LYS A 134 -39.80 -20.37 15.62
N SER A 135 -40.45 -21.49 15.34
CA SER A 135 -41.25 -22.18 16.35
C SER A 135 -40.37 -22.85 17.40
N SER A 136 -40.83 -22.83 18.65
CA SER A 136 -40.29 -23.63 19.76
C SER A 136 -40.40 -25.15 19.53
N SER A 137 -41.16 -25.59 18.52
CA SER A 137 -41.16 -26.98 18.05
C SER A 137 -39.99 -27.33 17.12
N GLN A 138 -39.38 -26.35 16.44
CA GLN A 138 -38.19 -26.54 15.61
C GLN A 138 -36.91 -26.53 16.45
N PHE A 139 -36.86 -25.69 17.49
CA PHE A 139 -35.78 -25.61 18.45
C PHE A 139 -36.37 -25.95 19.82
N SER A 140 -36.22 -27.22 20.22
CA SER A 140 -36.86 -27.76 21.43
C SER A 140 -36.06 -27.46 22.70
N GLN A 141 -34.75 -27.24 22.54
CA GLN A 141 -33.81 -26.91 23.59
C GLN A 141 -33.04 -25.64 23.21
N PRO A 142 -32.68 -24.77 24.16
CA PRO A 142 -31.74 -23.66 23.91
C PRO A 142 -30.37 -24.11 23.35
N GLY A 143 -29.99 -25.38 23.56
CA GLY A 143 -28.83 -26.00 22.93
C GLY A 143 -28.93 -26.08 21.41
N ASP A 144 -30.13 -26.31 20.87
CA ASP A 144 -30.38 -26.45 19.42
C ASP A 144 -30.08 -25.13 18.69
N LEU A 145 -30.35 -23.99 19.34
CA LEU A 145 -30.01 -22.64 18.87
C LEU A 145 -28.50 -22.37 18.90
N ARG A 146 -27.76 -23.00 19.83
CA ARG A 146 -26.29 -22.90 19.83
C ARG A 146 -25.69 -23.65 18.64
N SER A 147 -26.23 -24.81 18.29
CA SER A 147 -25.81 -25.54 17.08
C SER A 147 -26.09 -24.74 15.81
N SER A 148 -27.29 -24.18 15.59
CA SER A 148 -27.58 -23.44 14.34
C SER A 148 -26.73 -22.16 14.15
N VAL A 149 -26.24 -21.55 15.24
CA VAL A 149 -25.24 -20.47 15.19
C VAL A 149 -23.82 -20.99 14.91
N CYS A 150 -23.47 -22.19 15.37
CA CYS A 150 -22.21 -22.86 15.03
C CYS A 150 -22.19 -23.36 13.57
N ASP A 151 -23.30 -23.89 13.09
CA ASP A 151 -23.51 -24.42 11.73
C ASP A 151 -23.79 -23.31 10.70
N ILE A 152 -23.62 -22.04 11.10
CA ILE A 152 -23.59 -20.85 10.24
C ILE A 152 -24.95 -20.47 9.61
N GLU A 153 -26.02 -21.21 9.88
CA GLU A 153 -27.40 -20.93 9.42
C GLU A 153 -27.87 -19.52 9.79
N TYR A 154 -27.53 -19.05 11.01
CA TYR A 154 -27.84 -17.72 11.50
C TYR A 154 -26.58 -16.99 11.98
N TRP A 155 -26.64 -15.66 12.03
CA TRP A 155 -25.57 -14.82 12.58
C TRP A 155 -25.57 -14.79 14.11
N GLY A 156 -26.71 -15.12 14.71
CA GLY A 156 -26.91 -15.37 16.13
C GLY A 156 -28.36 -15.80 16.38
N ALA A 157 -28.69 -16.10 17.62
CA ALA A 157 -30.04 -16.49 18.04
C ALA A 157 -30.46 -15.69 19.28
N LEU A 158 -31.63 -15.06 19.23
CA LEU A 158 -32.29 -14.41 20.35
C LEU A 158 -33.44 -15.32 20.81
N TYR A 159 -33.57 -15.60 22.10
CA TYR A 159 -34.73 -16.35 22.61
C TYR A 159 -35.24 -15.81 23.93
N ILE A 160 -36.54 -16.00 24.15
CA ILE A 160 -37.23 -15.68 25.39
C ILE A 160 -37.42 -16.97 26.18
N ALA A 161 -37.03 -16.99 27.45
CA ALA A 161 -37.17 -18.17 28.31
C ALA A 161 -38.65 -18.50 28.58
N PRO A 162 -39.04 -19.79 28.66
CA PRO A 162 -40.43 -20.18 28.86
C PRO A 162 -40.99 -19.63 30.19
N GLY A 163 -42.23 -19.14 30.18
CA GLY A 163 -42.92 -18.58 31.35
C GLY A 163 -42.30 -17.29 31.89
N ALA A 164 -41.55 -16.55 31.06
CA ALA A 164 -40.97 -15.26 31.44
C ALA A 164 -42.04 -14.18 31.68
N SER A 165 -43.11 -14.14 30.88
CA SER A 165 -44.21 -13.18 31.09
C SER A 165 -44.96 -13.45 32.40
N ASP A 166 -45.20 -14.73 32.71
CA ASP A 166 -45.87 -15.14 33.95
C ASP A 166 -45.00 -14.85 35.19
N ARG A 167 -43.69 -15.13 35.12
CA ARG A 167 -42.74 -14.76 36.18
C ARG A 167 -42.71 -13.25 36.41
N LEU A 168 -42.72 -12.45 35.35
CA LEU A 168 -42.73 -10.99 35.45
C LEU A 168 -44.05 -10.50 36.06
N ALA A 169 -45.20 -11.03 35.63
CA ALA A 169 -46.51 -10.66 36.19
C ALA A 169 -46.64 -11.03 37.68
N ALA A 170 -46.12 -12.19 38.09
CA ALA A 170 -46.03 -12.58 39.50
C ALA A 170 -45.11 -11.63 40.29
N ALA A 171 -43.93 -11.30 39.75
CA ALA A 171 -42.97 -10.39 40.38
C ALA A 171 -43.45 -8.93 40.50
N LEU A 172 -44.50 -8.54 39.79
CA LEU A 172 -45.15 -7.23 39.97
C LEU A 172 -46.18 -7.24 41.09
N SER A 173 -46.88 -8.37 41.28
CA SER A 173 -48.08 -8.46 42.12
C SER A 173 -47.91 -9.18 43.46
N ASP A 174 -46.82 -9.93 43.63
CA ASP A 174 -46.46 -10.62 44.87
C ASP A 174 -45.03 -10.26 45.30
N ALA A 175 -44.87 -9.84 46.57
CA ALA A 175 -43.60 -9.40 47.12
C ALA A 175 -42.59 -10.54 47.29
N ASP A 176 -43.06 -11.76 47.59
CA ASP A 176 -42.20 -12.94 47.73
C ASP A 176 -41.67 -13.37 46.36
N ALA A 177 -42.54 -13.49 45.34
CA ALA A 177 -42.15 -13.69 43.96
C ALA A 177 -41.16 -12.61 43.47
N ALA A 178 -41.43 -11.34 43.74
CA ALA A 178 -40.56 -10.21 43.39
C ALA A 178 -39.15 -10.35 43.96
N SER A 179 -39.03 -10.81 45.22
CA SER A 179 -37.73 -11.01 45.88
C SER A 179 -36.89 -12.11 45.23
N SER A 180 -37.53 -13.06 44.54
CA SER A 180 -36.91 -14.19 43.85
C SER A 180 -36.72 -13.98 42.33
N TYR A 181 -37.21 -12.86 41.79
CA TYR A 181 -37.26 -12.62 40.35
C TYR A 181 -35.88 -12.36 39.75
N ASN A 182 -35.43 -13.24 38.86
CA ASN A 182 -34.18 -13.08 38.13
C ASN A 182 -34.42 -12.42 36.76
N THR A 183 -33.99 -11.16 36.62
CA THR A 183 -34.05 -10.40 35.37
C THR A 183 -33.25 -11.03 34.22
N SER A 184 -32.26 -11.88 34.53
CA SER A 184 -31.45 -12.59 33.51
C SER A 184 -32.19 -13.76 32.86
N ASP A 185 -33.17 -14.37 33.54
CA ASP A 185 -33.86 -15.59 33.07
C ASP A 185 -35.07 -15.26 32.18
N VAL A 186 -34.91 -14.26 31.32
CA VAL A 186 -35.96 -13.74 30.42
C VAL A 186 -35.50 -13.71 28.97
N LEU A 187 -34.45 -12.97 28.63
CA LEU A 187 -34.03 -12.75 27.23
C LEU A 187 -32.55 -13.07 27.05
N THR A 188 -32.25 -14.05 26.18
CA THR A 188 -30.88 -14.51 25.93
C THR A 188 -30.49 -14.39 24.46
N TRP A 189 -29.30 -13.84 24.22
CA TRP A 189 -28.66 -13.65 22.92
C TRP A 189 -27.43 -14.55 22.79
N VAL A 190 -27.47 -15.51 21.86
CA VAL A 190 -26.41 -16.48 21.57
C VAL A 190 -25.71 -16.10 20.25
N TRP A 191 -24.39 -15.95 20.28
CA TRP A 191 -23.61 -15.41 19.15
C TRP A 191 -22.15 -15.89 19.15
N ASN A 192 -21.45 -15.74 18.02
CA ASN A 192 -20.05 -16.15 17.90
C ASN A 192 -19.16 -14.99 17.42
N GLN A 193 -18.45 -14.35 18.34
CA GLN A 193 -17.55 -13.22 18.00
C GLN A 193 -16.41 -13.60 17.05
N ALA A 194 -15.94 -14.86 17.09
CA ALA A 194 -14.83 -15.31 16.26
C ALA A 194 -15.15 -15.39 14.75
N ARG A 195 -16.43 -15.41 14.34
CA ARG A 195 -16.84 -15.56 12.93
C ARG A 195 -16.43 -14.33 12.09
N TYR A 196 -16.85 -13.13 12.49
CA TYR A 196 -16.46 -11.85 11.90
C TYR A 196 -16.57 -10.76 12.96
N PRO A 197 -15.51 -10.47 13.74
CA PRO A 197 -15.60 -9.63 14.95
C PRO A 197 -16.20 -8.26 14.71
N THR A 198 -15.77 -7.54 13.65
CA THR A 198 -16.30 -6.23 13.26
C THR A 198 -17.82 -6.21 13.08
N THR A 199 -18.35 -7.22 12.40
CA THR A 199 -19.76 -7.30 12.01
C THR A 199 -20.61 -7.79 13.18
N ILE A 200 -20.09 -8.78 13.91
CA ILE A 200 -20.74 -9.39 15.05
C ILE A 200 -20.78 -8.42 16.26
N ASP A 201 -19.73 -7.63 16.50
CA ASP A 201 -19.73 -6.60 17.55
C ASP A 201 -20.82 -5.54 17.27
N SER A 202 -20.98 -5.13 16.00
CA SER A 202 -22.06 -4.24 15.57
C SER A 202 -23.44 -4.87 15.74
N LEU A 203 -23.60 -6.14 15.39
CA LEU A 203 -24.85 -6.89 15.57
C LEU A 203 -25.22 -7.02 17.06
N ASN A 204 -24.26 -7.35 17.94
CA ASN A 204 -24.46 -7.41 19.39
C ASN A 204 -24.90 -6.06 19.99
N GLN A 205 -24.44 -4.93 19.45
CA GLN A 205 -24.96 -3.61 19.84
C GLN A 205 -26.39 -3.38 19.33
N GLN A 206 -26.72 -3.79 18.10
CA GLN A 206 -28.09 -3.68 17.57
C GLN A 206 -29.09 -4.56 18.35
N VAL A 207 -28.70 -5.77 18.76
CA VAL A 207 -29.55 -6.65 19.62
C VAL A 207 -29.74 -6.03 21.00
N ARG A 208 -28.74 -5.33 21.56
CA ARG A 208 -28.92 -4.52 22.78
C ARG A 208 -29.93 -3.40 22.56
N THR A 209 -29.84 -2.66 21.46
CA THR A 209 -30.84 -1.65 21.09
C THR A 209 -32.25 -2.24 20.94
N LEU A 210 -32.39 -3.43 20.36
CA LEU A 210 -33.67 -4.14 20.28
C LEU A 210 -34.23 -4.49 21.68
N SER A 211 -33.38 -4.98 22.60
CA SER A 211 -33.80 -5.30 23.96
C SER A 211 -34.28 -4.05 24.73
N GLU A 212 -33.60 -2.92 24.60
CA GLU A 212 -34.02 -1.66 25.23
C GLU A 212 -35.31 -1.10 24.60
N ALA A 213 -35.44 -1.17 23.27
CA ALA A 213 -36.69 -0.82 22.59
C ALA A 213 -37.85 -1.74 23.01
N ALA A 214 -37.59 -3.03 23.25
CA ALA A 214 -38.58 -3.98 23.75
C ALA A 214 -39.03 -3.66 25.18
N ARG A 215 -38.14 -3.18 26.07
CA ARG A 215 -38.56 -2.68 27.40
C ARG A 215 -39.52 -1.50 27.27
N ILE A 216 -39.25 -0.57 26.33
CA ILE A 216 -40.13 0.57 26.05
C ILE A 216 -41.48 0.10 25.48
N ALA A 217 -41.47 -0.86 24.54
CA ALA A 217 -42.68 -1.44 23.96
C ALA A 217 -43.54 -2.16 25.02
N TYR A 218 -42.93 -2.91 25.95
CA TYR A 218 -43.63 -3.54 27.07
C TYR A 218 -44.40 -2.52 27.93
N VAL A 219 -43.78 -1.38 28.25
CA VAL A 219 -44.45 -0.30 28.99
C VAL A 219 -45.61 0.32 28.18
N GLN A 220 -45.52 0.34 26.85
CA GLN A 220 -46.62 0.80 25.98
C GLN A 220 -47.78 -0.21 25.89
N LEU A 221 -47.48 -1.51 25.81
CA LEU A 221 -48.48 -2.59 25.72
C LEU A 221 -49.21 -2.82 27.04
N ASN A 222 -48.46 -2.91 28.15
CA ASN A 222 -48.99 -3.36 29.43
C ASN A 222 -48.60 -2.48 30.62
N GLY A 223 -47.95 -1.32 30.42
CA GLY A 223 -47.48 -0.48 31.55
C GLY A 223 -48.60 0.01 32.47
N THR A 224 -49.81 0.25 31.95
CA THR A 224 -50.98 0.61 32.77
C THR A 224 -51.51 -0.57 33.58
N GLY A 225 -51.57 -1.79 33.01
CA GLY A 225 -51.98 -3.00 33.72
C GLY A 225 -50.94 -3.46 34.74
N ALA A 226 -49.66 -3.41 34.37
CA ALA A 226 -48.51 -3.65 35.24
C ALA A 226 -48.50 -2.67 36.44
N MET A 227 -48.77 -1.39 36.22
CA MET A 227 -48.83 -0.39 37.30
C MET A 227 -50.09 -0.52 38.18
N GLN A 228 -51.20 -1.07 37.67
CA GLN A 228 -52.38 -1.41 38.49
C GLN A 228 -52.17 -2.67 39.35
N SER A 229 -51.34 -3.60 38.89
CA SER A 229 -50.98 -4.83 39.60
C SER A 229 -49.71 -4.70 40.45
N LEU A 230 -49.03 -3.56 40.40
CA LEU A 230 -47.77 -3.31 41.09
C LEU A 230 -47.93 -3.17 42.61
N ASP A 231 -47.30 -4.05 43.38
CA ASP A 231 -47.10 -3.84 44.81
C ASP A 231 -46.08 -2.71 45.06
N THR A 232 -46.59 -1.49 45.15
CA THR A 232 -45.80 -0.29 45.49
C THR A 232 -45.15 -0.33 46.88
N SER A 233 -45.50 -1.27 47.75
CA SER A 233 -44.86 -1.45 49.05
C SER A 233 -43.57 -2.29 48.99
N SER A 234 -43.39 -3.08 47.92
CA SER A 234 -42.21 -3.91 47.68
C SER A 234 -41.18 -3.20 46.79
N PRO A 235 -39.97 -2.86 47.30
CA PRO A 235 -38.91 -2.31 46.47
C PRO A 235 -38.46 -3.25 45.35
N ALA A 236 -38.61 -4.57 45.55
CA ALA A 236 -38.29 -5.57 44.55
C ALA A 236 -39.29 -5.54 43.37
N ALA A 237 -40.59 -5.39 43.64
CA ALA A 237 -41.61 -5.27 42.61
C ALA A 237 -41.45 -3.97 41.80
N VAL A 238 -41.13 -2.86 42.46
CA VAL A 238 -40.79 -1.58 41.80
C VAL A 238 -39.52 -1.70 40.95
N SER A 239 -38.52 -2.48 41.40
CA SER A 239 -37.33 -2.79 40.60
C SER A 239 -37.66 -3.65 39.38
N ALA A 240 -38.52 -4.67 39.51
CA ALA A 240 -38.97 -5.50 38.39
C ALA A 240 -39.81 -4.70 37.39
N TYR A 241 -40.63 -3.75 37.84
CA TYR A 241 -41.38 -2.85 36.95
C TYR A 241 -40.45 -1.92 36.15
N SER A 242 -39.45 -1.34 36.81
CA SER A 242 -38.54 -0.35 36.18
C SER A 242 -37.43 -0.99 35.32
N ASN A 243 -37.07 -2.24 35.59
CA ASN A 243 -36.11 -3.02 34.79
C ASN A 243 -36.58 -4.49 34.67
N PRO A 244 -37.51 -4.80 33.75
CA PRO A 244 -38.21 -6.09 33.73
C PRO A 244 -37.36 -7.27 33.27
N TRP A 245 -36.26 -7.04 32.53
CA TRP A 245 -35.31 -8.07 32.15
C TRP A 245 -33.95 -7.48 31.76
N GLU A 246 -32.88 -8.25 31.87
CA GLU A 246 -31.56 -7.94 31.32
C GLU A 246 -31.26 -8.86 30.13
N LEU A 247 -30.62 -8.33 29.08
CA LEU A 247 -30.20 -9.13 27.93
C LEU A 247 -28.94 -9.95 28.27
N VAL A 248 -29.12 -11.24 28.54
CA VAL A 248 -28.01 -12.17 28.74
C VAL A 248 -27.29 -12.42 27.41
N SER A 249 -25.96 -12.33 27.41
CA SER A 249 -25.13 -12.39 26.20
C SER A 249 -24.20 -13.61 26.23
N VAL A 250 -24.59 -14.67 25.54
CA VAL A 250 -23.85 -15.94 25.44
C VAL A 250 -22.97 -15.93 24.20
N ASN A 251 -21.75 -15.43 24.36
CA ASN A 251 -20.72 -15.45 23.31
C ASN A 251 -20.03 -16.83 23.28
N ILE A 252 -20.26 -17.59 22.21
CA ILE A 252 -19.74 -18.95 21.98
C ILE A 252 -18.21 -18.99 21.98
N GLN A 253 -17.57 -17.98 21.39
CA GLN A 253 -16.11 -17.86 21.35
C GLN A 253 -15.71 -16.37 21.34
N PRO A 254 -15.44 -15.78 22.51
CA PRO A 254 -14.86 -14.46 22.61
C PRO A 254 -13.52 -14.37 21.90
N THR A 255 -13.20 -13.20 21.34
CA THR A 255 -11.92 -12.95 20.67
C THR A 255 -11.43 -11.51 20.87
N SER A 256 -10.12 -11.35 21.04
CA SER A 256 -9.45 -10.05 21.14
C SER A 256 -9.07 -9.45 19.77
N GLN A 257 -9.50 -10.09 18.68
CA GLN A 257 -9.42 -9.54 17.32
C GLN A 257 -10.48 -8.44 17.14
N GLY A 258 -10.28 -7.28 17.77
CA GLY A 258 -11.21 -6.15 17.69
C GLY A 258 -11.42 -5.60 16.28
N SER A 259 -12.21 -4.53 16.15
CA SER A 259 -12.66 -3.95 14.87
C SER A 259 -11.55 -3.23 14.07
N ARG A 260 -10.59 -4.00 13.55
CA ARG A 260 -9.40 -3.50 12.87
C ARG A 260 -9.75 -2.90 11.51
N LEU A 261 -9.62 -1.57 11.41
CA LEU A 261 -10.02 -0.75 10.26
C LEU A 261 -9.38 -1.20 8.94
N ILE A 262 -10.19 -1.83 8.09
CA ILE A 262 -9.83 -2.24 6.72
C ILE A 262 -9.71 -1.01 5.79
N TYR A 263 -10.64 -0.04 5.92
CA TYR A 263 -10.75 1.11 5.03
C TYR A 263 -9.49 2.01 4.99
N ASN A 264 -8.97 2.41 6.15
CA ASN A 264 -7.86 3.37 6.21
C ASN A 264 -6.48 2.74 5.97
N THR A 265 -6.35 1.43 6.17
CA THR A 265 -5.06 0.71 6.13
C THR A 265 -4.75 0.19 4.73
N LEU A 266 -5.74 -0.39 4.03
CA LEU A 266 -5.54 -0.94 2.69
C LEU A 266 -5.30 0.15 1.64
N VAL A 267 -5.90 1.34 1.79
CA VAL A 267 -5.60 2.49 0.92
C VAL A 267 -4.13 2.90 1.05
N ILE A 268 -3.59 2.95 2.27
CA ILE A 268 -2.17 3.25 2.53
C ILE A 268 -1.25 2.19 1.89
N ILE A 269 -1.56 0.89 2.06
CA ILE A 269 -0.79 -0.22 1.46
C ILE A 269 -0.75 -0.11 -0.06
N LEU A 270 -1.92 0.04 -0.69
CA LEU A 270 -2.02 0.11 -2.15
C LEU A 270 -1.27 1.32 -2.70
N LEU A 271 -1.32 2.47 -2.02
CA LEU A 271 -0.60 3.67 -2.45
C LEU A 271 0.94 3.52 -2.35
N MET A 272 1.44 2.86 -1.31
CA MET A 272 2.87 2.54 -1.17
C MET A 272 3.34 1.54 -2.25
N ASN A 273 2.56 0.47 -2.47
CA ASN A 273 2.86 -0.55 -3.49
C ASN A 273 2.80 0.02 -4.92
N GLN A 274 1.85 0.93 -5.19
CA GLN A 274 1.74 1.64 -6.46
C GLN A 274 3.04 2.41 -6.76
N GLY A 275 3.56 3.16 -5.79
CA GLY A 275 4.85 3.86 -5.90
C GLY A 275 6.00 2.90 -6.21
N PHE A 276 6.05 1.74 -5.54
CA PHE A 276 7.09 0.74 -5.76
C PHE A 276 7.11 0.14 -7.18
N PHE A 277 5.96 -0.24 -7.74
CA PHE A 277 5.92 -0.83 -9.08
C PHE A 277 6.28 0.17 -10.18
N PHE A 278 5.93 1.44 -10.01
CA PHE A 278 6.38 2.48 -10.93
C PHE A 278 7.89 2.76 -10.78
N LEU A 279 8.42 2.76 -9.55
CA LEU A 279 9.86 2.87 -9.31
C LEU A 279 10.64 1.74 -9.99
N GLY A 280 10.18 0.49 -9.87
CA GLY A 280 10.75 -0.67 -10.57
C GLY A 280 10.75 -0.47 -12.09
N THR A 281 9.65 0.03 -12.66
CA THR A 281 9.53 0.37 -14.08
C THR A 281 10.55 1.42 -14.52
N VAL A 282 10.65 2.54 -13.79
CA VAL A 282 11.60 3.63 -14.10
C VAL A 282 13.05 3.12 -13.99
N ASN A 283 13.38 2.33 -12.97
CA ASN A 283 14.72 1.78 -12.81
C ASN A 283 15.08 0.78 -13.92
N GLY A 284 14.14 -0.08 -14.33
CA GLY A 284 14.29 -1.00 -15.46
C GLY A 284 14.55 -0.27 -16.78
N LEU A 285 13.80 0.80 -17.08
CA LEU A 285 14.01 1.63 -18.27
C LEU A 285 15.41 2.28 -18.27
N TYR A 286 15.87 2.78 -17.12
CA TYR A 286 17.19 3.42 -17.03
C TYR A 286 18.33 2.43 -17.27
N ALA A 287 18.18 1.18 -16.81
CA ALA A 287 19.11 0.09 -17.10
C ALA A 287 19.07 -0.29 -18.59
N GLN A 288 17.89 -0.55 -19.16
CA GLN A 288 17.69 -0.97 -20.54
C GLN A 288 18.29 0.01 -21.56
N PHE A 289 18.11 1.31 -21.34
CA PHE A 289 18.64 2.36 -22.22
C PHE A 289 20.08 2.80 -21.87
N LYS A 290 20.71 2.17 -20.87
CA LYS A 290 22.03 2.53 -20.30
C LYS A 290 22.17 4.03 -19.99
N LEU A 291 21.14 4.64 -19.40
CA LEU A 291 21.08 6.10 -19.17
C LEU A 291 22.08 6.58 -18.11
N PHE A 292 22.33 5.76 -17.08
CA PHE A 292 23.21 6.09 -15.95
C PHE A 292 24.65 6.45 -16.35
N GLY A 293 25.17 5.92 -17.46
CA GLY A 293 26.51 6.24 -17.98
C GLY A 293 26.52 7.18 -19.18
N ARG A 294 25.41 7.87 -19.49
CA ARG A 294 25.26 8.70 -20.71
C ARG A 294 24.70 10.11 -20.46
N VAL A 295 24.00 10.32 -19.35
CA VAL A 295 23.29 11.57 -19.05
C VAL A 295 23.83 12.18 -17.75
N LYS A 296 23.97 13.51 -17.70
CA LYS A 296 24.43 14.22 -16.49
C LYS A 296 23.55 13.90 -15.27
N PRO A 297 24.11 13.47 -14.13
CA PRO A 297 23.34 13.06 -12.95
C PRO A 297 22.30 14.09 -12.50
N LEU A 298 22.64 15.38 -12.41
CA LEU A 298 21.70 16.44 -12.02
C LEU A 298 20.43 16.49 -12.90
N ARG A 299 20.54 16.21 -14.20
CA ARG A 299 19.37 16.17 -15.11
C ARG A 299 18.54 14.92 -14.91
N MET A 300 19.19 13.80 -14.58
CA MET A 300 18.51 12.56 -14.22
C MET A 300 17.74 12.73 -12.91
N ILE A 301 18.31 13.41 -11.92
CA ILE A 301 17.63 13.78 -10.67
C ILE A 301 16.36 14.57 -10.98
N LEU A 302 16.48 15.73 -11.64
CA LEU A 302 15.32 16.57 -11.96
C LEU A 302 14.22 15.82 -12.74
N PHE A 303 14.60 14.98 -13.71
CA PHE A 303 13.63 14.18 -14.47
C PHE A 303 12.99 13.05 -13.64
N ARG A 304 13.72 12.42 -12.72
CA ARG A 304 13.17 11.43 -11.78
C ARG A 304 12.16 12.05 -10.83
N PHE A 305 12.49 13.20 -10.22
CA PHE A 305 11.56 13.94 -9.35
C PHE A 305 10.30 14.41 -10.09
N ALA A 306 10.45 14.89 -11.33
CA ALA A 306 9.31 15.31 -12.13
C ALA A 306 8.38 14.15 -12.48
N ILE A 307 8.93 12.99 -12.88
CA ILE A 307 8.11 11.83 -13.27
C ILE A 307 7.52 11.09 -12.06
N SER A 308 8.23 11.03 -10.92
CA SER A 308 7.69 10.50 -9.67
C SER A 308 6.56 11.39 -9.15
N GLY A 309 6.78 12.70 -9.07
CA GLY A 309 5.80 13.67 -8.58
C GLY A 309 4.52 13.67 -9.41
N LEU A 310 4.62 13.61 -10.74
CA LEU A 310 3.46 13.53 -11.64
C LEU A 310 2.72 12.20 -11.50
N TYR A 311 3.44 11.08 -11.39
CA TYR A 311 2.84 9.76 -11.23
C TYR A 311 2.11 9.62 -9.89
N THR A 312 2.73 10.02 -8.79
CA THR A 312 2.11 9.95 -7.45
C THR A 312 0.95 10.93 -7.32
N LEU A 313 0.96 12.07 -8.01
CA LEU A 313 -0.14 13.03 -8.04
C LEU A 313 -1.38 12.47 -8.74
N ALA A 314 -1.18 11.76 -9.85
CA ALA A 314 -2.25 11.03 -10.54
C ALA A 314 -2.74 9.82 -9.71
N GLY A 315 -1.82 9.08 -9.08
CA GLY A 315 -2.16 7.93 -8.23
C GLY A 315 -2.97 8.32 -7.00
N SER A 316 -2.58 9.38 -6.28
CA SER A 316 -3.34 9.89 -5.13
C SER A 316 -4.69 10.45 -5.55
N MET A 317 -4.81 11.04 -6.76
CA MET A 317 -6.09 11.49 -7.32
C MET A 317 -7.04 10.32 -7.57
N CYS A 318 -6.54 9.20 -8.09
CA CYS A 318 -7.33 7.98 -8.25
C CYS A 318 -7.75 7.38 -6.90
N ALA A 319 -6.84 7.32 -5.93
CA ALA A 319 -7.14 6.81 -4.59
C ALA A 319 -8.24 7.63 -3.90
N ILE A 320 -8.10 8.96 -3.85
CA ILE A 320 -9.08 9.85 -3.20
C ILE A 320 -10.37 9.97 -4.00
N GLY A 321 -10.30 9.90 -5.33
CA GLY A 321 -11.47 9.82 -6.20
C GLY A 321 -12.31 8.57 -5.94
N ALA A 322 -11.67 7.41 -5.75
CA ALA A 322 -12.36 6.19 -5.36
C ALA A 322 -12.98 6.29 -3.96
N VAL A 323 -12.25 6.81 -2.96
CA VAL A 323 -12.81 7.06 -1.61
C VAL A 323 -14.05 7.96 -1.67
N TRP A 324 -14.04 9.02 -2.49
CA TRP A 324 -15.21 9.90 -2.64
C TRP A 324 -16.36 9.27 -3.46
N ALA A 325 -16.07 8.40 -4.42
CA ALA A 325 -17.10 7.68 -5.17
C ALA A 325 -17.88 6.71 -4.27
N PHE A 326 -17.18 6.00 -3.36
CA PHE A 326 -17.78 5.02 -2.46
C PHE A 326 -18.15 5.56 -1.06
N ARG A 327 -18.21 6.90 -0.90
CA ARG A 327 -18.43 7.55 0.42
C ARG A 327 -19.80 7.34 1.06
N ALA A 328 -20.76 6.74 0.36
CA ALA A 328 -22.04 6.23 0.90
C ALA A 328 -22.73 7.11 1.98
N GLY A 329 -23.01 8.38 1.69
CA GLY A 329 -23.70 9.30 2.61
C GLY A 329 -22.80 10.03 3.62
N TRP A 330 -21.49 9.80 3.61
CA TRP A 330 -20.53 10.56 4.41
C TRP A 330 -20.48 12.04 3.98
N ASP A 331 -20.80 12.93 4.90
CA ASP A 331 -20.82 14.39 4.70
C ASP A 331 -19.40 14.97 4.67
N VAL A 332 -18.79 14.96 3.48
CA VAL A 332 -17.47 15.55 3.23
C VAL A 332 -17.44 16.47 2.00
N ASN A 333 -16.87 17.65 2.20
CA ASN A 333 -16.86 18.77 1.29
C ASN A 333 -15.75 18.72 0.23
N GLY A 334 -15.91 19.49 -0.85
CA GLY A 334 -14.92 19.58 -1.93
C GLY A 334 -13.55 20.11 -1.47
N TYR A 335 -13.51 21.00 -0.46
CA TYR A 335 -12.25 21.44 0.16
C TYR A 335 -11.52 20.29 0.85
N GLN A 336 -12.24 19.43 1.58
CA GLN A 336 -11.67 18.24 2.23
C GLN A 336 -11.13 17.24 1.20
N TRP A 337 -11.76 17.13 0.02
CA TRP A 337 -11.22 16.33 -1.10
C TRP A 337 -9.85 16.85 -1.55
N VAL A 338 -9.71 18.15 -1.83
CA VAL A 338 -8.44 18.74 -2.30
C VAL A 338 -7.34 18.60 -1.25
N LEU A 339 -7.64 18.86 0.04
CA LEU A 339 -6.66 18.68 1.11
C LEU A 339 -6.25 17.20 1.26
N SER A 340 -7.21 16.27 1.20
CA SER A 340 -6.92 14.84 1.30
C SER A 340 -6.09 14.35 0.11
N TRP A 341 -6.38 14.85 -1.09
CA TRP A 341 -5.61 14.56 -2.30
C TRP A 341 -4.15 15.01 -2.19
N LEU A 342 -3.90 16.25 -1.77
CA LEU A 342 -2.55 16.79 -1.58
C LEU A 342 -1.80 16.08 -0.45
N THR A 343 -2.51 15.70 0.62
CA THR A 343 -1.98 14.92 1.75
C THR A 343 -1.54 13.51 1.30
N LEU A 344 -2.39 12.81 0.55
CA LEU A 344 -2.07 11.51 -0.04
C LEU A 344 -0.98 11.61 -1.13
N TRP A 345 -0.92 12.72 -1.88
CA TRP A 345 0.15 12.97 -2.84
C TRP A 345 1.51 13.09 -2.15
N LEU A 346 1.62 13.92 -1.11
CA LEU A 346 2.85 14.08 -0.32
C LEU A 346 3.28 12.73 0.27
N PHE A 347 2.34 11.99 0.85
CA PHE A 347 2.60 10.64 1.39
C PHE A 347 3.03 9.63 0.31
N ALA A 348 2.42 9.65 -0.88
CA ALA A 348 2.84 8.81 -1.99
C ALA A 348 4.24 9.17 -2.51
N HIS A 349 4.55 10.47 -2.60
CA HIS A 349 5.83 10.96 -3.11
C HIS A 349 6.99 10.67 -2.15
N LEU A 350 6.85 10.97 -0.86
CA LEU A 350 7.90 10.67 0.13
C LEU A 350 8.17 9.16 0.21
N ASN A 351 7.14 8.31 0.06
CA ASN A 351 7.32 6.86 0.02
C ASN A 351 8.02 6.40 -1.26
N PHE A 352 7.69 6.99 -2.42
CA PHE A 352 8.42 6.72 -3.66
C PHE A 352 9.92 7.04 -3.50
N LEU A 353 10.25 8.20 -2.92
CA LEU A 353 11.63 8.61 -2.65
C LEU A 353 12.32 7.68 -1.64
N THR A 354 11.63 7.33 -0.55
CA THR A 354 12.15 6.39 0.47
C THR A 354 12.46 5.02 -0.13
N LEU A 355 11.56 4.50 -0.98
CA LEU A 355 11.76 3.23 -1.66
C LEU A 355 12.82 3.30 -2.76
N ASP A 356 13.06 4.46 -3.39
CA ASP A 356 14.21 4.63 -4.28
C ASP A 356 15.53 4.61 -3.52
N VAL A 357 15.58 5.20 -2.32
CA VAL A 357 16.73 5.04 -1.41
C VAL A 357 16.95 3.55 -1.12
N VAL A 358 15.93 2.81 -0.69
CA VAL A 358 16.03 1.35 -0.50
C VAL A 358 16.57 0.65 -1.75
N ALA A 359 16.05 0.95 -2.94
CA ALA A 359 16.49 0.38 -4.21
C ALA A 359 17.84 0.89 -4.75
N VAL A 360 18.47 1.90 -4.12
CA VAL A 360 19.86 2.32 -4.39
C VAL A 360 20.83 1.57 -3.49
N TRP A 361 20.49 1.46 -2.20
CA TRP A 361 21.43 1.07 -1.16
C TRP A 361 21.42 -0.43 -0.88
N ILE A 362 20.29 -1.12 -1.12
CA ILE A 362 20.13 -2.56 -0.92
C ILE A 362 20.31 -3.33 -2.24
N PRO A 363 21.02 -4.48 -2.27
CA PRO A 363 21.11 -5.33 -3.46
C PRO A 363 19.73 -5.82 -3.93
N ALA A 364 19.52 -5.87 -5.25
CA ALA A 364 18.23 -6.16 -5.86
C ALA A 364 17.45 -7.37 -5.29
N PRO A 365 18.07 -8.52 -4.95
CA PRO A 365 17.36 -9.66 -4.36
C PRO A 365 16.69 -9.38 -3.01
N TYR A 366 17.21 -8.43 -2.23
CA TYR A 366 16.71 -8.12 -0.88
C TYR A 366 15.74 -6.91 -0.86
N VAL A 367 15.55 -6.22 -1.99
CA VAL A 367 14.61 -5.08 -2.08
C VAL A 367 13.16 -5.46 -1.73
N PRO A 368 12.61 -6.63 -2.14
CA PRO A 368 11.26 -7.04 -1.74
C PRO A 368 11.11 -7.25 -0.23
N MET A 369 12.15 -7.77 0.43
CA MET A 369 12.17 -7.94 1.89
C MET A 369 12.08 -6.59 2.59
N ALA A 370 12.89 -5.62 2.16
CA ALA A 370 12.86 -4.25 2.70
C ALA A 370 11.54 -3.51 2.41
N LEU A 371 10.92 -3.72 1.23
CA LEU A 371 9.59 -3.19 0.92
C LEU A 371 8.54 -3.72 1.90
N ILE A 372 8.47 -5.03 2.10
CA ILE A 372 7.49 -5.66 2.99
C ILE A 372 7.69 -5.16 4.43
N THR A 373 8.93 -5.09 4.91
CA THR A 373 9.24 -4.51 6.23
C THR A 373 8.76 -3.06 6.32
N TRP A 374 9.06 -2.22 5.32
CA TRP A 374 8.66 -0.81 5.30
C TRP A 374 7.13 -0.63 5.31
N VAL A 375 6.40 -1.41 4.49
CA VAL A 375 4.93 -1.39 4.42
C VAL A 375 4.31 -1.86 5.74
N VAL A 376 4.70 -3.03 6.25
CA VAL A 376 4.12 -3.60 7.48
C VAL A 376 4.36 -2.68 8.68
N THR A 377 5.56 -2.14 8.83
CA THR A 377 5.88 -1.22 9.92
C THR A 377 5.07 0.07 9.84
N ASN A 378 4.91 0.65 8.64
CA ASN A 378 4.05 1.82 8.44
C ASN A 378 2.58 1.52 8.76
N VAL A 379 2.02 0.41 8.28
CA VAL A 379 0.61 0.06 8.52
C VAL A 379 0.34 -0.24 10.00
N ALA A 380 1.27 -0.92 10.67
CA ALA A 380 1.14 -1.19 12.11
C ALA A 380 0.93 0.08 12.94
N SER A 381 1.48 1.22 12.48
CA SER A 381 1.31 2.53 13.12
C SER A 381 -0.08 3.16 12.98
N THR A 382 -0.97 2.61 12.15
CA THR A 382 -2.35 3.12 11.95
C THR A 382 -3.45 2.14 12.34
N LEU A 383 -3.09 0.92 12.80
CA LEU A 383 -4.07 -0.12 13.18
C LEU A 383 -4.82 0.18 14.49
N ILE A 384 -4.14 0.79 15.46
CA ILE A 384 -4.68 1.08 16.81
C ILE A 384 -4.15 2.43 17.32
N PRO A 385 -4.87 3.12 18.22
CA PRO A 385 -4.35 4.25 18.99
C PRO A 385 -3.11 3.83 19.80
N PHE A 386 -2.08 4.69 19.87
CA PHE A 386 -0.82 4.36 20.54
C PHE A 386 -0.94 4.27 22.07
N GLU A 387 -2.01 4.82 22.64
CA GLU A 387 -2.43 4.67 24.03
C GLU A 387 -2.68 3.21 24.39
N LEU A 388 -3.20 2.42 23.44
CA LEU A 388 -3.44 0.97 23.57
C LEU A 388 -2.23 0.12 23.15
N SER A 389 -1.21 0.74 22.54
CA SER A 389 -0.03 0.02 22.05
C SER A 389 1.02 -0.19 23.17
N PRO A 390 1.72 -1.34 23.19
CA PRO A 390 2.87 -1.53 24.08
C PRO A 390 3.93 -0.44 23.84
N GLY A 391 4.56 0.04 24.91
CA GLY A 391 5.43 1.23 24.88
C GLY A 391 6.52 1.23 23.81
N PHE A 392 7.03 0.06 23.41
CA PHE A 392 7.96 -0.10 22.30
C PHE A 392 7.41 0.50 20.99
N TYR A 393 6.17 0.24 20.60
CA TYR A 393 5.62 0.63 19.30
C TYR A 393 5.38 2.14 19.14
N LYS A 394 5.49 2.91 20.23
CA LYS A 394 5.32 4.38 20.22
C LYS A 394 6.37 5.11 19.38
N TRP A 395 7.49 4.47 19.01
CA TRP A 395 8.40 5.05 18.01
C TRP A 395 7.71 5.28 16.64
N GLY A 396 6.59 4.60 16.39
CA GLY A 396 5.77 4.78 15.19
C GLY A 396 5.19 6.19 14.98
N PHE A 397 5.25 7.09 15.97
CA PHE A 397 5.02 8.53 15.73
C PHE A 397 5.96 9.12 14.66
N ALA A 398 7.15 8.53 14.49
CA ALA A 398 8.12 8.91 13.46
C ALA A 398 7.90 8.22 12.10
N LEU A 399 6.78 7.51 11.90
CA LEU A 399 6.45 6.87 10.62
C LEU A 399 5.47 7.73 9.80
N PRO A 400 5.70 7.87 8.48
CA PRO A 400 4.87 8.74 7.66
C PRO A 400 3.41 8.25 7.54
N ALA A 401 3.13 6.96 7.73
CA ALA A 401 1.75 6.46 7.73
C ALA A 401 0.94 6.92 8.95
N HIS A 402 1.53 6.97 10.15
CA HIS A 402 0.87 7.55 11.32
C HIS A 402 0.62 9.06 11.14
N ALA A 403 1.62 9.76 10.59
CA ALA A 403 1.50 11.17 10.29
C ALA A 403 0.37 11.46 9.27
N VAL A 404 0.34 10.77 8.12
CA VAL A 404 -0.70 10.99 7.10
C VAL A 404 -2.09 10.66 7.63
N TYR A 405 -2.23 9.60 8.44
CA TYR A 405 -3.49 9.22 9.07
C TYR A 405 -4.05 10.33 9.96
N ASN A 406 -3.21 10.96 10.79
CA ASN A 406 -3.63 12.05 11.65
C ASN A 406 -3.99 13.34 10.87
N VAL A 407 -3.27 13.64 9.78
CA VAL A 407 -3.63 14.75 8.88
C VAL A 407 -4.99 14.49 8.20
N LEU A 408 -5.23 13.27 7.73
CA LEU A 408 -6.52 12.91 7.12
C LEU A 408 -7.67 13.01 8.13
N ILE A 409 -7.52 12.50 9.36
CA ILE A 409 -8.51 12.70 10.42
C ILE A 409 -8.74 14.19 10.70
N HIS A 410 -7.69 15.01 10.78
CA HIS A 410 -7.83 16.46 11.00
C HIS A 410 -8.66 17.11 9.89
N ILE A 411 -8.41 16.75 8.62
CA ILE A 411 -9.18 17.26 7.48
C ILE A 411 -10.64 16.80 7.56
N TRP A 412 -10.88 15.51 7.77
CA TRP A 412 -12.22 14.90 7.74
C TRP A 412 -13.10 15.31 8.91
N SER A 413 -12.52 15.52 10.10
CA SER A 413 -13.21 15.98 11.31
C SER A 413 -13.37 17.50 11.41
N GLY A 414 -13.08 18.26 10.33
CA GLY A 414 -13.22 19.71 10.31
C GLY A 414 -12.24 20.46 11.23
N GLY A 415 -11.10 19.84 11.55
CA GLY A 415 -10.07 20.37 12.44
C GLY A 415 -9.98 19.71 13.82
N CYS A 416 -10.88 18.78 14.15
CA CYS A 416 -10.96 18.09 15.45
C CYS A 416 -9.89 16.99 15.64
N ASN A 417 -8.62 17.30 15.35
CA ASN A 417 -7.46 16.49 15.73
C ASN A 417 -6.19 17.36 15.80
N PRO A 418 -5.77 17.89 16.97
CA PRO A 418 -4.70 18.90 17.07
C PRO A 418 -3.27 18.34 16.91
N GLN A 419 -3.08 17.32 16.07
CA GLN A 419 -1.81 16.63 15.82
C GLN A 419 -1.05 17.12 14.57
N LEU A 420 -1.60 18.10 13.86
CA LEU A 420 -1.01 18.67 12.62
C LEU A 420 0.41 19.25 12.83
N ASN A 421 0.67 19.74 14.06
CA ASN A 421 1.92 20.37 14.47
C ASN A 421 3.15 19.44 14.42
N TYR A 422 3.01 18.14 14.65
CA TYR A 422 4.09 17.17 14.46
C TYR A 422 3.95 16.40 13.14
N ALA A 423 2.72 16.11 12.71
CA ALA A 423 2.48 15.25 11.55
C ALA A 423 3.03 15.85 10.24
N LEU A 424 2.83 17.15 10.00
CA LEU A 424 3.39 17.80 8.80
C LEU A 424 4.93 17.84 8.80
N PRO A 425 5.62 18.27 9.89
CA PRO A 425 7.08 18.17 9.97
C PRO A 425 7.64 16.77 9.71
N VAL A 426 6.99 15.69 10.19
CA VAL A 426 7.42 14.32 9.90
C VAL A 426 7.33 14.02 8.40
N LEU A 427 6.21 14.33 7.74
CA LEU A 427 6.04 14.10 6.30
C LEU A 427 7.08 14.88 5.47
N PHE A 428 7.28 16.17 5.79
CA PHE A 428 8.28 16.99 5.10
C PHE A 428 9.72 16.57 5.39
N ALA A 429 10.03 16.06 6.58
CA ALA A 429 11.34 15.51 6.89
C ALA A 429 11.67 14.29 6.02
N TYR A 430 10.74 13.35 5.85
CA TYR A 430 10.93 12.21 4.94
C TYR A 430 11.07 12.64 3.48
N GLU A 431 10.24 13.58 3.01
CA GLU A 431 10.30 14.12 1.64
C GLU A 431 11.70 14.73 1.34
N ILE A 432 12.20 15.59 2.24
CA ILE A 432 13.49 16.26 2.07
C ILE A 432 14.65 15.28 2.22
N VAL A 433 14.69 14.48 3.29
CA VAL A 433 15.81 13.56 3.57
C VAL A 433 15.90 12.47 2.51
N SER A 434 14.78 11.82 2.18
CA SER A 434 14.74 10.78 1.14
C SER A 434 15.03 11.36 -0.23
N GLY A 435 14.58 12.60 -0.49
CA GLY A 435 14.90 13.32 -1.72
C GLY A 435 16.39 13.57 -1.91
N VAL A 436 17.08 14.08 -0.89
CA VAL A 436 18.53 14.31 -0.91
C VAL A 436 19.29 12.99 -1.10
N ILE A 437 18.91 11.93 -0.35
CA ILE A 437 19.59 10.62 -0.43
C ILE A 437 19.30 9.91 -1.77
N SER A 438 18.09 10.02 -2.34
CA SER A 438 17.79 9.55 -3.70
C SER A 438 18.63 10.29 -4.75
N GLY A 439 18.78 11.61 -4.61
CA GLY A 439 19.66 12.42 -5.46
C GLY A 439 21.12 11.94 -5.43
N ILE A 440 21.67 11.74 -4.23
CA ILE A 440 22.99 11.11 -4.02
C ILE A 440 23.05 9.71 -4.66
N GLY A 441 21.97 8.95 -4.56
CA GLY A 441 21.84 7.63 -5.16
C GLY A 441 21.91 7.61 -6.68
N VAL A 442 21.51 8.68 -7.37
CA VAL A 442 21.70 8.83 -8.82
C VAL A 442 23.18 8.95 -9.17
N TYR A 443 23.96 9.74 -8.43
CA TYR A 443 25.43 9.81 -8.60
C TYR A 443 26.09 8.45 -8.36
N ARG A 444 25.67 7.73 -7.31
CA ARG A 444 26.13 6.36 -7.04
C ARG A 444 25.82 5.41 -8.20
N ARG A 445 24.58 5.38 -8.71
CA ARG A 445 24.18 4.52 -9.84
C ARG A 445 24.94 4.89 -11.13
N ALA A 446 25.19 6.18 -11.39
CA ALA A 446 25.98 6.64 -12.52
C ALA A 446 27.44 6.14 -12.45
N HIS A 447 28.09 6.32 -11.29
CA HIS A 447 29.46 5.85 -11.04
C HIS A 447 29.62 4.34 -11.29
N PHE A 448 28.76 3.51 -10.68
CA PHE A 448 28.82 2.07 -10.86
C PHE A 448 28.43 1.61 -12.27
N ALA A 449 27.57 2.35 -12.99
CA ALA A 449 27.26 2.05 -14.39
C ALA A 449 28.47 2.28 -15.32
N VAL A 450 29.29 3.32 -15.08
CA VAL A 450 30.53 3.54 -15.84
C VAL A 450 31.54 2.42 -15.55
N ILE A 451 31.74 2.06 -14.28
CA ILE A 451 32.63 0.93 -13.90
C ILE A 451 32.17 -0.39 -14.52
N ALA A 452 30.86 -0.66 -14.54
CA ALA A 452 30.31 -1.85 -15.19
C ALA A 452 30.58 -1.85 -16.69
N ALA A 453 30.40 -0.71 -17.37
CA ALA A 453 30.70 -0.58 -18.80
C ALA A 453 32.20 -0.77 -19.12
N GLU A 454 33.10 -0.25 -18.28
CA GLU A 454 34.55 -0.48 -18.39
C GLU A 454 34.91 -1.97 -18.20
N LYS A 455 34.23 -2.67 -17.28
CA LYS A 455 34.45 -4.10 -17.06
C LYS A 455 33.91 -4.95 -18.21
N GLU A 456 32.74 -4.62 -18.75
CA GLU A 456 32.21 -5.21 -19.99
C GLU A 456 33.22 -5.04 -21.14
N GLU A 457 33.73 -3.82 -21.35
CA GLU A 457 34.69 -3.47 -22.40
C GLU A 457 36.02 -4.22 -22.25
N LYS A 458 36.63 -4.25 -21.05
CA LYS A 458 37.84 -5.04 -20.77
C LYS A 458 37.63 -6.53 -21.03
N SER A 459 36.55 -7.12 -20.51
CA SER A 459 36.24 -8.54 -20.74
C SER A 459 36.02 -8.86 -22.22
N TRP A 460 35.53 -7.90 -23.00
CA TRP A 460 35.39 -8.07 -24.45
C TRP A 460 36.74 -7.98 -25.17
N HIS A 461 37.60 -7.03 -24.81
CA HIS A 461 38.97 -6.96 -25.34
C HIS A 461 39.79 -8.21 -25.00
N GLU A 462 39.68 -8.74 -23.77
CA GLU A 462 40.30 -10.00 -23.36
C GLU A 462 39.78 -11.18 -24.18
N LYS A 463 38.45 -11.31 -24.36
CA LYS A 463 37.87 -12.35 -25.24
C LYS A 463 38.43 -12.23 -26.66
N VAL A 464 38.39 -11.04 -27.27
CA VAL A 464 38.90 -10.80 -28.63
C VAL A 464 40.39 -11.13 -28.75
N ALA A 465 41.22 -10.68 -27.81
CA ALA A 465 42.66 -10.98 -27.79
C ALA A 465 42.93 -12.48 -27.71
N ASN A 466 42.20 -13.21 -26.86
CA ASN A 466 42.33 -14.66 -26.73
C ASN A 466 41.93 -15.42 -28.02
N ALA A 467 40.93 -14.94 -28.76
CA ALA A 467 40.55 -15.54 -30.05
C ALA A 467 41.52 -15.21 -31.19
N VAL A 468 42.08 -14.00 -31.22
CA VAL A 468 43.17 -13.68 -32.17
C VAL A 468 44.39 -14.57 -31.89
N ALA A 469 44.79 -14.72 -30.62
CA ALA A 469 45.89 -15.57 -30.22
C ALA A 469 45.67 -17.07 -30.53
N SER A 470 44.44 -17.58 -30.36
CA SER A 470 44.13 -18.97 -30.71
C SER A 470 44.11 -19.20 -32.24
N CYS A 471 43.66 -18.23 -33.04
CA CYS A 471 43.78 -18.26 -34.49
C CYS A 471 45.25 -18.31 -34.95
N THR A 472 46.11 -17.41 -34.44
CA THR A 472 47.54 -17.38 -34.79
C THR A 472 48.28 -18.64 -34.34
N SER A 473 47.91 -19.19 -33.18
CA SER A 473 48.44 -20.49 -32.71
C SER A 473 48.02 -21.65 -33.61
N ARG A 474 46.81 -21.58 -34.20
CA ARG A 474 46.34 -22.61 -35.13
C ARG A 474 47.02 -22.53 -36.50
N GLU A 475 47.27 -21.32 -37.01
CA GLU A 475 48.02 -21.12 -38.26
C GLU A 475 49.48 -21.60 -38.12
N THR A 476 50.16 -21.24 -37.04
CA THR A 476 51.55 -21.71 -36.80
C THR A 476 51.67 -23.22 -36.53
N LEU A 477 50.60 -23.89 -36.09
CA LEU A 477 50.55 -25.36 -36.02
C LEU A 477 50.35 -25.99 -37.40
N LEU A 478 49.52 -25.41 -38.27
CA LEU A 478 49.33 -25.87 -39.65
C LEU A 478 50.63 -25.72 -40.45
N GLU A 479 51.27 -24.55 -40.39
CA GLU A 479 52.54 -24.25 -41.06
C GLU A 479 53.66 -25.22 -40.64
N LYS A 480 53.73 -25.58 -39.35
CA LYS A 480 54.66 -26.62 -38.85
C LYS A 480 54.31 -28.02 -39.34
N THR A 481 53.03 -28.33 -39.51
CA THR A 481 52.58 -29.64 -40.01
C THR A 481 52.92 -29.81 -41.48
N GLU A 482 52.71 -28.77 -42.29
CA GLU A 482 53.11 -28.73 -43.70
C GLU A 482 54.64 -28.77 -43.87
N ALA A 483 55.39 -28.01 -43.07
CA ALA A 483 56.85 -28.06 -43.06
C ALA A 483 57.43 -29.45 -42.68
N THR A 484 56.68 -30.26 -41.93
CA THR A 484 57.10 -31.62 -41.54
C THR A 484 56.80 -32.67 -42.63
N GLN A 485 55.93 -32.36 -43.61
CA GLN A 485 55.62 -33.26 -44.74
C GLN A 485 56.49 -33.03 -45.99
N GLY A 486 57.29 -31.96 -46.05
CA GLY A 486 58.14 -31.62 -47.22
C GLY A 486 59.40 -32.47 -47.44
N GLY A 487 59.45 -33.70 -46.92
CA GLY A 487 60.68 -34.47 -46.72
C GLY A 487 60.75 -35.86 -47.33
N MET A 488 60.28 -36.09 -48.56
CA MET A 488 60.66 -37.29 -49.35
C MET A 488 60.43 -37.07 -50.87
N ALA A 489 61.28 -37.64 -51.72
CA ALA A 489 61.25 -37.56 -53.18
C ALA A 489 61.81 -38.86 -53.81
N PRO A 490 61.73 -39.08 -55.14
CA PRO A 490 60.63 -38.81 -56.09
C PRO A 490 60.31 -40.05 -56.98
N VAL A 491 59.20 -40.04 -57.75
CA VAL A 491 59.05 -40.90 -58.95
C VAL A 491 58.35 -40.13 -60.09
N ASN A 492 58.90 -40.32 -61.30
CA ASN A 492 58.67 -39.62 -62.57
C ASN A 492 57.23 -39.58 -63.13
N GLY A 493 56.98 -38.60 -64.01
CA GLY A 493 55.81 -38.53 -64.89
C GLY A 493 55.61 -37.14 -65.51
N ASP A 494 56.29 -36.86 -66.62
CA ASP A 494 56.16 -35.63 -67.41
C ASP A 494 54.74 -35.50 -68.06
N TYR A 495 54.26 -34.35 -68.54
CA TYR A 495 54.90 -33.11 -69.03
C TYR A 495 54.04 -31.88 -68.60
N GLU A 496 54.26 -30.60 -68.96
CA GLU A 496 55.17 -29.93 -69.90
C GLU A 496 55.44 -28.46 -69.44
N ALA A 497 55.85 -27.57 -70.35
CA ALA A 497 56.24 -26.17 -70.15
C ALA A 497 55.07 -25.14 -70.07
N ARG A 498 55.21 -23.85 -69.67
CA ARG A 498 56.42 -22.99 -69.47
C ARG A 498 56.11 -21.67 -68.71
N VAL A 499 57.12 -21.08 -68.06
CA VAL A 499 57.27 -19.66 -67.59
C VAL A 499 56.16 -19.11 -66.66
N ALA A 500 56.29 -18.93 -65.34
CA ALA A 500 57.34 -18.38 -64.48
C ALA A 500 57.55 -16.84 -64.51
N SER A 501 57.07 -16.13 -63.48
CA SER A 501 57.93 -15.17 -62.77
C SER A 501 57.50 -15.02 -61.30
N SER A 502 58.49 -14.95 -60.41
CA SER A 502 58.31 -14.90 -58.96
C SER A 502 58.08 -13.46 -58.48
N GLY A 503 56.99 -13.22 -57.75
CA GLY A 503 56.77 -12.01 -56.96
C GLY A 503 56.62 -12.36 -55.47
N LYS A 504 57.72 -12.33 -54.71
CA LYS A 504 57.72 -12.60 -53.27
C LYS A 504 57.09 -11.41 -52.53
N GLY A 505 55.78 -11.48 -52.26
CA GLY A 505 54.99 -10.42 -51.64
C GLY A 505 54.41 -10.83 -50.28
N MET A 506 54.19 -9.84 -49.41
CA MET A 506 53.56 -9.96 -48.08
C MET A 506 52.24 -10.76 -48.12
N PRO A 507 51.89 -11.52 -47.06
CA PRO A 507 50.59 -12.20 -46.98
C PRO A 507 49.48 -11.16 -47.09
N ASP A 508 48.47 -11.48 -47.90
CA ASP A 508 47.54 -10.48 -48.38
C ASP A 508 46.68 -9.90 -47.26
N ARG A 509 46.58 -8.57 -47.23
CA ARG A 509 45.82 -7.83 -46.24
C ARG A 509 44.33 -8.16 -46.34
N GLU A 510 43.85 -8.53 -47.53
CA GLU A 510 42.48 -8.99 -47.74
C GLU A 510 42.20 -10.36 -47.09
N GLU A 511 43.12 -11.32 -47.20
CA GLU A 511 42.96 -12.64 -46.58
C GLU A 511 42.92 -12.54 -45.05
N LEU A 512 43.79 -11.71 -44.48
CA LEU A 512 43.81 -11.44 -43.04
C LEU A 512 42.47 -10.81 -42.58
N THR A 513 41.90 -9.87 -43.35
CA THR A 513 40.59 -9.29 -43.04
C THR A 513 39.43 -10.29 -43.22
N GLY A 514 39.50 -11.21 -44.19
CA GLY A 514 38.53 -12.27 -44.37
C GLY A 514 38.48 -13.22 -43.17
N LYS A 515 39.66 -13.65 -42.71
CA LYS A 515 39.83 -14.48 -41.49
C LYS A 515 39.38 -13.74 -40.22
N LEU A 516 39.73 -12.46 -40.08
CA LEU A 516 39.28 -11.62 -38.96
C LEU A 516 37.75 -11.46 -38.94
N CYS A 517 37.13 -11.27 -40.11
CA CYS A 517 35.68 -11.17 -40.26
C CYS A 517 34.99 -12.48 -39.88
N ALA A 518 35.49 -13.63 -40.36
CA ALA A 518 34.96 -14.95 -40.01
C ALA A 518 35.05 -15.24 -38.50
N ALA A 519 36.20 -14.98 -37.86
CA ALA A 519 36.37 -15.15 -36.41
C ALA A 519 35.46 -14.22 -35.60
N THR A 520 35.29 -12.96 -36.03
CA THR A 520 34.38 -11.99 -35.40
C THR A 520 32.92 -12.44 -35.53
N THR A 521 32.50 -12.95 -36.70
CA THR A 521 31.15 -13.50 -36.92
C THR A 521 30.89 -14.72 -36.03
N GLN A 522 31.87 -15.64 -35.91
CA GLN A 522 31.76 -16.83 -35.07
C GLN A 522 31.64 -16.46 -33.57
N MET A 523 32.43 -15.49 -33.09
CA MET A 523 32.27 -14.91 -31.75
C MET A 523 30.91 -14.24 -31.53
N THR A 524 30.35 -13.60 -32.56
CA THR A 524 29.03 -12.93 -32.44
C THR A 524 27.92 -13.96 -32.29
N LEU A 525 28.05 -15.13 -32.94
CA LEU A 525 27.16 -16.29 -32.78
C LEU A 525 27.31 -16.95 -31.41
N ASP A 526 28.54 -17.15 -30.91
CA ASP A 526 28.74 -17.71 -29.57
C ASP A 526 28.30 -16.75 -28.45
N LYS A 527 28.47 -15.44 -28.62
CA LYS A 527 27.90 -14.42 -27.71
C LYS A 527 26.36 -14.36 -27.78
N ALA A 528 25.75 -14.84 -28.86
CA ALA A 528 24.30 -15.06 -28.93
C ALA A 528 23.86 -16.34 -28.20
N ARG A 529 24.72 -17.37 -28.12
CA ARG A 529 24.52 -18.59 -27.30
C ARG A 529 24.79 -18.39 -25.82
N GLU A 530 25.80 -17.62 -25.44
CA GLU A 530 26.23 -17.37 -24.05
C GLU A 530 25.29 -16.44 -23.26
N ARG A 531 24.30 -15.79 -23.89
CA ARG A 531 23.33 -14.99 -23.13
C ARG A 531 22.57 -15.91 -22.17
N PRO A 532 22.64 -15.68 -20.84
CA PRO A 532 21.92 -16.52 -19.91
C PRO A 532 20.42 -16.47 -20.22
N ARG A 533 19.74 -17.63 -20.08
CA ARG A 533 18.29 -17.65 -19.88
C ARG A 533 18.01 -17.04 -18.51
N GLU A 534 18.04 -15.70 -18.40
CA GLU A 534 17.49 -14.98 -17.25
C GLU A 534 15.96 -15.11 -17.26
N SER A 535 15.52 -16.28 -16.82
CA SER A 535 14.17 -16.54 -16.37
C SER A 535 13.92 -15.78 -15.08
N MET A 536 13.50 -14.52 -15.17
CA MET A 536 12.36 -13.96 -14.44
C MET A 536 12.10 -12.50 -14.86
N GLY A 537 11.26 -12.30 -15.87
CA GLY A 537 10.82 -10.97 -16.31
C GLY A 537 10.42 -10.94 -17.78
N MET A 538 9.19 -10.54 -18.08
CA MET A 538 8.66 -10.53 -19.46
C MET A 538 9.43 -9.53 -20.35
N THR A 539 10.20 -10.05 -21.31
CA THR A 539 10.77 -9.26 -22.40
C THR A 539 9.69 -8.89 -23.41
N PHE A 540 9.09 -7.71 -23.25
CA PHE A 540 8.17 -7.15 -24.24
C PHE A 540 8.94 -6.49 -25.40
N SER A 541 8.93 -7.14 -26.56
CA SER A 541 9.25 -6.49 -27.84
C SER A 541 7.99 -5.86 -28.44
N LEU A 542 7.87 -4.54 -28.35
CA LEU A 542 6.90 -3.78 -29.15
C LEU A 542 7.60 -3.26 -30.41
N ARG A 543 7.01 -3.58 -31.57
CA ARG A 543 7.37 -3.02 -32.89
C ARG A 543 6.93 -1.56 -33.01
#